data_AF-A0A848HGJ9-F1
#
_entry.id   AF-A0A848HGJ9-F1
#
_cell.length_a   1.000
_cell.length_b   1.000
_cell.length_c   1.000
_cell.angle_alpha   90.00
_cell.angle_beta   90.00
_cell.angle_gamma   90.00
#
_symmetry.space_group_name_H-M   'P 1'
#
loop_
_entity.id
_entity.type
_entity.pdbx_description
1 polymer ?
#
loop_
_entity_poly.entity_id
_entity_poly.type
_entity_poly.pdbx_seq_one_letter_code
_entity_poly.pdbx_strand_id
1 'polypeptide(L)'
;MAGPHRATVEGGGSRRLACLATLLLACGCSAAAVPDDNRTEAMFLQWLPMQRAEVAAFEAYLAQQQVLDVSPTWQLLRTASMWKECQAAPFQVPPRAEWPEAARVLALLQELRRTKVLGPFSVVSAYRDPALNRCAGGARHSSHMQFAVDLVLLAPGDDQKLCDFFRQSGQGWNMGLSRYPSGRIHVDRTGFRTWGADYTSRTSFCRQLAQKRP
;
A
#
# COMPACT_ATOMS: atom_id res chain seq x y z
N MET A 1 71.28 51.72 -18.59
CA MET A 1 72.55 51.59 -17.85
C MET A 1 72.27 50.81 -16.58
N ALA A 2 73.07 49.76 -16.30
CA ALA A 2 73.10 48.90 -15.09
C ALA A 2 71.75 48.29 -14.66
N GLY A 3 71.54 46.98 -14.53
CA GLY A 3 72.38 45.85 -14.17
C GLY A 3 71.41 44.71 -13.72
N PRO A 4 71.90 43.50 -13.49
CA PRO A 4 71.14 42.24 -13.55
C PRO A 4 70.67 41.76 -12.16
N HIS A 5 69.85 40.71 -12.06
CA HIS A 5 70.03 39.65 -11.05
C HIS A 5 69.17 38.40 -11.34
N ARG A 6 69.86 37.24 -11.31
CA ARG A 6 69.37 35.86 -11.31
C ARG A 6 68.39 35.58 -10.15
N ALA A 7 67.49 34.62 -10.34
CA ALA A 7 67.46 33.41 -9.51
C ALA A 7 66.54 32.33 -10.11
N THR A 8 67.13 31.15 -10.26
CA THR A 8 66.55 29.82 -10.46
C THR A 8 65.62 29.41 -9.31
N VAL A 9 64.69 28.47 -9.54
CA VAL A 9 64.62 27.16 -8.86
C VAL A 9 63.43 26.36 -9.38
N GLU A 10 63.72 25.11 -9.74
CA GLU A 10 62.82 24.03 -10.11
C GLU A 10 61.89 23.60 -8.96
N GLY A 11 60.76 22.99 -9.28
CA GLY A 11 59.95 22.32 -8.27
C GLY A 11 58.74 21.63 -8.87
N GLY A 12 58.93 20.38 -9.33
CA GLY A 12 57.85 19.50 -9.76
C GLY A 12 56.80 19.31 -8.66
N GLY A 13 55.54 19.54 -9.02
CA GLY A 13 54.38 19.30 -8.16
C GLY A 13 53.37 18.44 -8.90
N SER A 14 53.25 17.19 -8.45
CA SER A 14 52.33 16.18 -8.96
C SER A 14 50.92 16.72 -9.24
N ARG A 15 50.45 16.53 -10.47
CA ARG A 15 49.04 16.67 -10.84
C ARG A 15 48.24 15.62 -10.08
N ARG A 16 47.67 16.00 -8.94
CA ARG A 16 46.65 15.18 -8.26
C ARG A 16 45.39 15.20 -9.14
N LEU A 17 45.11 14.08 -9.81
CA LEU A 17 43.77 13.84 -10.36
C LEU A 17 42.79 13.81 -9.17
N ALA A 18 41.97 14.85 -9.06
CA ALA A 18 40.81 14.81 -8.20
C ALA A 18 39.73 13.98 -8.91
N CYS A 19 39.61 12.70 -8.54
CA CYS A 19 38.42 11.91 -8.86
C CYS A 19 37.25 12.50 -8.07
N LEU A 20 36.35 13.23 -8.74
CA LEU A 20 35.02 13.49 -8.22
C LEU A 20 34.28 12.16 -8.14
N ALA A 21 34.18 11.59 -6.94
CA ALA A 21 33.25 10.51 -6.67
C ALA A 21 31.84 11.11 -6.55
N THR A 22 31.05 10.98 -7.62
CA THR A 22 29.63 11.33 -7.60
C THR A 22 28.91 10.39 -6.65
N LEU A 23 28.50 10.89 -5.48
CA LEU A 23 27.71 10.15 -4.51
C LEU A 23 26.29 9.97 -5.09
N LEU A 24 26.03 8.81 -5.69
CA LEU A 24 24.67 8.38 -6.02
C LEU A 24 23.92 8.14 -4.70
N LEU A 25 23.13 9.13 -4.27
CA LEU A 25 22.11 8.91 -3.25
C LEU A 25 21.05 7.98 -3.85
N ALA A 26 21.22 6.67 -3.65
CA ALA A 26 20.13 5.72 -3.82
C ALA A 26 19.08 6.04 -2.76
N CYS A 27 18.00 6.70 -3.18
CA CYS A 27 16.79 6.86 -2.38
C CYS A 27 16.11 5.48 -2.27
N GLY A 28 16.66 4.61 -1.43
CA GLY A 28 16.05 3.34 -1.08
C GLY A 28 14.82 3.60 -0.22
N CYS A 29 13.65 3.64 -0.84
CA CYS A 29 12.40 3.43 -0.10
C CYS A 29 12.44 2.01 0.45
N SER A 30 12.93 1.84 1.68
CA SER A 30 12.76 0.59 2.41
C SER A 30 11.26 0.38 2.61
N ALA A 31 10.68 -0.52 1.82
CA ALA A 31 9.37 -1.08 2.12
C ALA A 31 9.50 -1.77 3.48
N ALA A 32 8.96 -1.14 4.53
CA ALA A 32 8.95 -1.73 5.85
C ALA A 32 8.32 -3.13 5.76
N ALA A 33 9.04 -4.13 6.27
CA ALA A 33 8.57 -5.51 6.28
C ALA A 33 7.26 -5.56 7.06
N VAL A 34 6.20 -6.06 6.43
CA VAL A 34 4.91 -6.27 7.09
C VAL A 34 5.08 -7.47 8.02
N PRO A 35 4.83 -7.33 9.33
CA PRO A 35 4.79 -8.50 10.20
C PRO A 35 3.75 -9.47 9.65
N ASP A 36 4.17 -10.71 9.38
CA ASP A 36 3.29 -11.87 9.17
C ASP A 36 2.57 -12.01 7.80
N ASP A 37 3.09 -11.43 6.72
CA ASP A 37 2.66 -11.82 5.35
C ASP A 37 3.82 -12.42 4.55
N ASN A 38 3.74 -13.73 4.31
CA ASN A 38 4.77 -14.50 3.60
C ASN A 38 4.78 -14.29 2.07
N ARG A 39 3.80 -13.58 1.51
CA ARG A 39 3.75 -13.23 0.08
C ARG A 39 4.61 -12.00 -0.16
N THR A 40 5.89 -12.21 -0.41
CA THR A 40 6.87 -11.16 -0.64
C THR A 40 6.87 -10.68 -2.09
N GLU A 41 7.51 -9.54 -2.34
CA GLU A 41 7.78 -9.06 -3.70
C GLU A 41 8.58 -10.10 -4.52
N ALA A 42 9.52 -10.81 -3.92
CA ALA A 42 10.26 -11.88 -4.59
C ALA A 42 9.33 -13.02 -5.06
N MET A 43 8.34 -13.39 -4.23
CA MET A 43 7.32 -14.38 -4.61
C MET A 43 6.44 -13.86 -5.75
N PHE A 44 6.10 -12.57 -5.74
CA PHE A 44 5.38 -11.93 -6.84
C PHE A 44 6.18 -11.97 -8.14
N LEU A 45 7.47 -11.68 -8.10
CA LEU A 45 8.34 -11.72 -9.28
C LEU A 45 8.49 -13.13 -9.87
N GLN A 46 8.36 -14.19 -9.05
CA GLN A 46 8.29 -15.58 -9.54
C GLN A 46 6.96 -15.90 -10.22
N TRP A 47 5.85 -15.32 -9.74
CA TRP A 47 4.51 -15.51 -10.31
C TRP A 47 4.27 -14.66 -11.57
N LEU A 48 4.86 -13.46 -11.63
CA LEU A 48 4.64 -12.44 -12.66
C LEU A 48 4.80 -12.93 -14.11
N PRO A 49 5.78 -13.78 -14.48
CA PRO A 49 5.95 -14.19 -15.89
C PRO A 49 4.70 -14.80 -16.50
N MET A 50 3.91 -15.54 -15.72
CA MET A 50 2.67 -16.18 -16.17
C MET A 50 1.53 -15.17 -16.41
N GLN A 51 1.62 -13.98 -15.82
CA GLN A 51 0.53 -12.98 -15.76
C GLN A 51 0.96 -11.60 -16.24
N ARG A 52 2.14 -11.50 -16.88
CA ARG A 52 2.81 -10.24 -17.23
C ARG A 52 1.90 -9.29 -18.00
N ALA A 53 1.20 -9.79 -19.01
CA ALA A 53 0.33 -8.97 -19.85
C ALA A 53 -0.85 -8.38 -19.06
N GLU A 54 -1.48 -9.17 -18.19
CA GLU A 54 -2.63 -8.74 -17.43
C GLU A 54 -2.23 -7.80 -16.28
N VAL A 55 -1.09 -8.05 -15.63
CA VAL A 55 -0.50 -7.14 -14.64
C VAL A 55 -0.18 -5.79 -15.28
N ALA A 56 0.50 -5.77 -16.43
CA ALA A 56 0.83 -4.53 -17.14
C ALA A 56 -0.43 -3.76 -17.56
N ALA A 57 -1.48 -4.46 -18.00
CA ALA A 57 -2.75 -3.82 -18.35
C ALA A 57 -3.44 -3.20 -17.11
N PHE A 58 -3.40 -3.88 -15.97
CA PHE A 58 -3.93 -3.36 -14.71
C PHE A 58 -3.14 -2.13 -14.23
N GLU A 59 -1.79 -2.18 -14.26
CA GLU A 59 -0.94 -1.05 -13.90
C GLU A 59 -1.17 0.16 -14.82
N ALA A 60 -1.31 -0.06 -16.13
CA ALA A 60 -1.62 0.99 -17.08
C ALA A 60 -2.99 1.65 -16.79
N TYR A 61 -3.99 0.85 -16.44
CA TYR A 61 -5.29 1.36 -16.01
C TYR A 61 -5.17 2.19 -14.73
N LEU A 62 -4.47 1.70 -13.70
CA LEU A 62 -4.27 2.45 -12.46
C LEU A 62 -3.48 3.76 -12.69
N ALA A 63 -2.51 3.76 -13.61
CA ALA A 63 -1.78 4.95 -14.01
C ALA A 63 -2.70 5.98 -14.69
N GLN A 64 -3.57 5.54 -15.60
CA GLN A 64 -4.57 6.39 -16.24
C GLN A 64 -5.53 7.01 -15.21
N GLN A 65 -5.88 6.26 -14.16
CA GLN A 65 -6.70 6.75 -13.04
C GLN A 65 -5.89 7.55 -12.00
N GLN A 66 -4.58 7.76 -12.22
CA GLN A 66 -3.68 8.51 -11.33
C GLN A 66 -3.56 7.94 -9.91
N VAL A 67 -3.71 6.62 -9.76
CA VAL A 67 -3.70 5.93 -8.45
C VAL A 67 -2.69 4.76 -8.38
N LEU A 68 -1.82 4.61 -9.38
CA LEU A 68 -0.78 3.56 -9.40
C LEU A 68 0.17 3.65 -8.20
N ASP A 69 0.62 4.86 -7.84
CA ASP A 69 1.63 5.06 -6.79
C ASP A 69 1.07 5.03 -5.35
N VAL A 70 -0.19 4.62 -5.19
CA VAL A 70 -0.85 4.55 -3.88
C VAL A 70 -0.28 3.42 -3.03
N SER A 71 0.04 2.28 -3.64
CA SER A 71 0.65 1.10 -3.01
C SER A 71 1.36 0.27 -4.08
N PRO A 72 2.46 -0.44 -3.76
CA PRO A 72 3.12 -1.29 -4.74
C PRO A 72 2.17 -2.34 -5.34
N THR A 73 2.24 -2.54 -6.66
CA THR A 73 1.36 -3.49 -7.39
C THR A 73 1.36 -4.87 -6.74
N TRP A 74 2.52 -5.38 -6.33
CA TRP A 74 2.62 -6.69 -5.72
C TRP A 74 1.81 -6.83 -4.41
N GLN A 75 1.60 -5.73 -3.67
CA GLN A 75 0.71 -5.71 -2.50
C GLN A 75 -0.76 -5.63 -2.90
N LEU A 76 -1.08 -4.86 -3.94
CA LEU A 76 -2.44 -4.73 -4.50
C LEU A 76 -2.97 -6.01 -5.13
N LEU A 77 -2.07 -6.93 -5.48
CA LEU A 77 -2.41 -8.21 -6.07
C LEU A 77 -2.42 -9.36 -5.05
N ARG A 78 -2.07 -9.12 -3.78
CA ARG A 78 -2.18 -10.15 -2.72
C ARG A 78 -3.63 -10.58 -2.56
N THR A 79 -3.88 -11.88 -2.59
CA THR A 79 -5.20 -12.47 -2.37
C THR A 79 -5.52 -12.59 -0.86
N ALA A 80 -6.36 -13.53 -0.43
CA ALA A 80 -6.58 -13.79 0.99
C ALA A 80 -5.31 -14.35 1.68
N SER A 81 -5.09 -14.02 2.96
CA SER A 81 -3.94 -14.59 3.70
C SER A 81 -4.00 -16.12 3.83
N MET A 82 -5.20 -16.70 3.79
CA MET A 82 -5.42 -18.16 3.80
C MET A 82 -5.20 -18.81 2.42
N TRP A 83 -4.55 -18.13 1.46
CA TRP A 83 -4.36 -18.66 0.10
C TRP A 83 -3.76 -20.06 0.08
N LYS A 84 -2.83 -20.36 1.00
CA LYS A 84 -2.13 -21.64 1.06
C LYS A 84 -3.03 -22.75 1.56
N GLU A 85 -3.76 -22.51 2.66
CA GLU A 85 -4.75 -23.42 3.24
C GLU A 85 -5.89 -23.69 2.26
N CYS A 86 -6.23 -22.67 1.46
CA CYS A 86 -7.26 -22.72 0.42
C CYS A 86 -6.75 -23.25 -0.92
N GLN A 87 -5.48 -23.64 -1.03
CA GLN A 87 -4.86 -24.12 -2.28
C GLN A 87 -5.07 -23.15 -3.47
N ALA A 88 -5.13 -21.86 -3.19
CA ALA A 88 -5.35 -20.80 -4.17
C ALA A 88 -4.03 -20.10 -4.54
N ALA A 89 -4.07 -19.22 -5.54
CA ALA A 89 -2.91 -18.42 -5.88
C ALA A 89 -2.63 -17.34 -4.81
N PRO A 90 -1.34 -17.05 -4.51
CA PRO A 90 -0.95 -15.99 -3.58
C PRO A 90 -1.25 -14.59 -4.12
N PHE A 91 -1.25 -14.46 -5.45
CA PHE A 91 -1.50 -13.22 -6.18
C PHE A 91 -2.55 -13.43 -7.27
N GLN A 92 -3.33 -12.39 -7.55
CA GLN A 92 -4.33 -12.39 -8.60
C GLN A 92 -4.62 -10.97 -9.08
N VAL A 93 -4.66 -10.78 -10.40
CA VAL A 93 -5.22 -9.56 -11.00
C VAL A 93 -6.74 -9.61 -10.90
N PRO A 94 -7.41 -8.57 -10.35
CA PRO A 94 -8.86 -8.52 -10.35
C PRO A 94 -9.40 -8.60 -11.79
N PRO A 95 -10.57 -9.22 -12.02
CA PRO A 95 -11.26 -9.14 -13.30
C PRO A 95 -11.43 -7.68 -13.74
N ARG A 96 -11.36 -7.42 -15.04
CA ARG A 96 -11.47 -6.07 -15.62
C ARG A 96 -12.72 -5.30 -15.19
N ALA A 97 -13.82 -6.01 -14.95
CA ALA A 97 -15.06 -5.43 -14.45
C ALA A 97 -14.90 -4.76 -13.06
N GLU A 98 -13.92 -5.19 -12.27
CA GLU A 98 -13.67 -4.68 -10.92
C GLU A 98 -12.60 -3.58 -10.86
N TRP A 99 -11.92 -3.30 -11.97
CA TRP A 99 -10.90 -2.25 -12.03
C TRP A 99 -11.44 -0.85 -11.63
N PRO A 100 -12.68 -0.45 -12.00
CA PRO A 100 -13.27 0.79 -11.51
C PRO A 100 -13.37 0.86 -9.98
N GLU A 101 -13.79 -0.22 -9.32
CA GLU A 101 -13.84 -0.24 -7.86
C GLU A 101 -12.44 -0.26 -7.22
N ALA A 102 -11.47 -0.91 -7.86
CA ALA A 102 -10.06 -0.81 -7.46
C ALA A 102 -9.58 0.64 -7.47
N ALA A 103 -9.81 1.37 -8.56
CA ALA A 103 -9.43 2.77 -8.67
C ALA A 103 -10.14 3.64 -7.61
N ARG A 104 -11.43 3.40 -7.35
CA ARG A 104 -12.18 4.12 -6.30
C ARG A 104 -11.62 3.89 -4.89
N VAL A 105 -11.24 2.66 -4.56
CA VAL A 105 -10.62 2.34 -3.27
C VAL A 105 -9.26 3.02 -3.16
N LEU A 106 -8.44 2.94 -4.20
CA LEU A 106 -7.10 3.55 -4.20
C LEU A 106 -7.15 5.08 -4.17
N ALA A 107 -8.13 5.72 -4.82
CA ALA A 107 -8.35 7.16 -4.71
C ALA A 107 -8.69 7.58 -3.27
N LEU A 108 -9.46 6.77 -2.53
CA LEU A 108 -9.70 7.01 -1.10
C LEU A 108 -8.41 6.86 -0.29
N LEU A 109 -7.62 5.81 -0.51
CA LEU A 109 -6.34 5.66 0.19
C LEU A 109 -5.37 6.81 -0.13
N GLN A 110 -5.35 7.28 -1.38
CA GLN A 110 -4.58 8.44 -1.80
C GLN A 110 -4.99 9.68 -1.01
N GLU A 111 -6.29 9.93 -0.87
CA GLU A 111 -6.81 11.05 -0.08
C GLU A 111 -6.43 10.94 1.41
N LEU A 112 -6.56 9.74 1.99
CA LEU A 112 -6.19 9.48 3.39
C LEU A 112 -4.69 9.72 3.64
N ARG A 113 -3.82 9.34 2.70
CA ARG A 113 -2.38 9.67 2.74
C ARG A 113 -2.14 11.16 2.62
N ARG A 114 -2.75 11.80 1.61
CA ARG A 114 -2.57 13.23 1.30
C ARG A 114 -2.96 14.12 2.48
N THR A 115 -4.04 13.76 3.17
CA THR A 115 -4.57 14.47 4.35
C THR A 115 -3.94 14.02 5.67
N LYS A 116 -2.94 13.12 5.63
CA LYS A 116 -2.22 12.59 6.82
C LYS A 116 -3.14 11.89 7.84
N VAL A 117 -4.31 11.42 7.39
CA VAL A 117 -5.19 10.54 8.16
C VAL A 117 -4.55 9.18 8.31
N LEU A 118 -3.85 8.72 7.27
CA LEU A 118 -3.18 7.44 7.22
C LEU A 118 -1.69 7.65 6.90
N GLY A 119 -0.82 7.20 7.79
CA GLY A 119 0.62 7.16 7.61
C GLY A 119 1.05 6.01 6.69
N PRO A 120 2.31 5.54 6.80
CA PRO A 120 2.75 4.35 6.08
C PRO A 120 1.92 3.12 6.45
N PHE A 121 1.57 2.33 5.43
CA PHE A 121 0.77 1.11 5.57
C PHE A 121 1.27 0.04 4.60
N SER A 122 0.71 -1.15 4.73
CA SER A 122 0.84 -2.17 3.70
C SER A 122 -0.48 -2.88 3.44
N VAL A 123 -0.76 -3.14 2.16
CA VAL A 123 -1.90 -3.93 1.73
C VAL A 123 -1.53 -5.41 1.87
N VAL A 124 -2.31 -6.14 2.66
CA VAL A 124 -2.08 -7.58 2.94
C VAL A 124 -3.17 -8.47 2.35
N SER A 125 -4.23 -7.88 1.79
CA SER A 125 -5.28 -8.60 1.09
C SER A 125 -6.04 -7.60 0.24
N ALA A 126 -6.27 -7.93 -1.02
CA ALA A 126 -7.02 -7.10 -1.95
C ALA A 126 -8.16 -7.91 -2.59
N TYR A 127 -8.20 -8.03 -3.92
CA TYR A 127 -9.21 -8.84 -4.59
C TYR A 127 -9.16 -10.33 -4.16
N ARG A 128 -10.33 -10.94 -4.03
CA ARG A 128 -10.51 -12.38 -3.79
C ARG A 128 -11.57 -12.90 -4.73
N ASP A 129 -11.25 -13.92 -5.52
CA ASP A 129 -12.27 -14.62 -6.28
C ASP A 129 -13.32 -15.28 -5.34
N PRO A 130 -14.53 -15.61 -5.83
CA PRO A 130 -15.59 -16.16 -4.99
C PRO A 130 -15.26 -17.49 -4.29
N ALA A 131 -14.43 -18.35 -4.89
CA ALA A 131 -14.05 -19.63 -4.29
C ALA A 131 -13.06 -19.40 -3.14
N LEU A 132 -12.03 -18.58 -3.37
CA LEU A 132 -11.09 -18.20 -2.33
C LEU A 132 -11.76 -17.41 -1.19
N ASN A 133 -12.66 -16.46 -1.51
CA ASN A 133 -13.40 -15.72 -0.49
C ASN A 133 -14.19 -16.68 0.42
N ARG A 134 -14.87 -17.68 -0.16
CA ARG A 134 -15.62 -18.69 0.62
C ARG A 134 -14.71 -19.54 1.49
N CYS A 135 -13.61 -20.06 0.94
CA CYS A 135 -12.68 -20.89 1.69
C CYS A 135 -12.04 -20.13 2.85
N ALA A 136 -11.67 -18.86 2.64
CA ALA A 136 -11.10 -18.00 3.68
C ALA A 136 -12.13 -17.50 4.72
N GLY A 137 -13.35 -18.06 4.74
CA GLY A 137 -14.41 -17.67 5.67
C GLY A 137 -15.01 -16.29 5.43
N GLY A 138 -14.83 -15.73 4.23
CA GLY A 138 -15.36 -14.42 3.85
C GLY A 138 -16.88 -14.39 3.78
N ALA A 139 -17.46 -13.23 4.04
CA ALA A 139 -18.90 -13.03 3.94
C ALA A 139 -19.43 -13.30 2.52
N ARG A 140 -20.69 -13.74 2.40
CA ARG A 140 -21.34 -14.05 1.12
C ARG A 140 -21.34 -12.88 0.12
N HIS A 141 -21.39 -11.65 0.63
CA HIS A 141 -21.35 -10.42 -0.16
C HIS A 141 -20.11 -9.58 0.20
N SER A 142 -18.97 -10.24 0.41
CA SER A 142 -17.70 -9.59 0.73
C SER A 142 -17.29 -8.59 -0.35
N SER A 143 -16.91 -7.38 0.07
CA SER A 143 -16.42 -6.34 -0.84
C SER A 143 -15.10 -6.70 -1.51
N HIS A 144 -14.34 -7.67 -0.98
CA HIS A 144 -13.14 -8.19 -1.63
C HIS A 144 -13.42 -8.88 -2.98
N MET A 145 -14.66 -9.33 -3.22
CA MET A 145 -15.05 -9.89 -4.52
C MET A 145 -15.36 -8.82 -5.57
N GLN A 146 -15.51 -7.56 -5.16
CA GLN A 146 -15.51 -6.39 -6.06
C GLN A 146 -14.10 -5.79 -6.04
N PHE A 147 -13.82 -4.92 -5.09
CA PHE A 147 -12.47 -4.63 -4.65
C PHE A 147 -12.53 -4.01 -3.25
N ALA A 148 -11.66 -4.48 -2.37
CA ALA A 148 -11.46 -3.93 -1.04
C ALA A 148 -10.02 -4.23 -0.61
N VAL A 149 -9.52 -3.52 0.39
CA VAL A 149 -8.18 -3.75 0.93
C VAL A 149 -8.24 -4.04 2.42
N ASP A 150 -7.42 -4.97 2.85
CA ASP A 150 -7.04 -5.10 4.25
C ASP A 150 -5.62 -4.55 4.43
N LEU A 151 -5.46 -3.68 5.42
CA LEU A 151 -4.25 -2.92 5.69
C LEU A 151 -3.63 -3.32 7.02
N VAL A 152 -2.31 -3.35 7.06
CA VAL A 152 -1.53 -3.23 8.30
C VAL A 152 -1.02 -1.81 8.39
N LEU A 153 -1.40 -1.10 9.45
CA LEU A 153 -0.90 0.24 9.74
C LEU A 153 0.49 0.14 10.37
N LEU A 154 1.44 0.94 9.90
CA LEU A 154 2.81 0.94 10.41
C LEU A 154 3.08 2.09 11.38
N ALA A 155 2.16 3.04 11.48
CA ALA A 155 2.24 4.17 12.40
C ALA A 155 1.18 4.04 13.52
N PRO A 156 1.55 4.33 14.78
CA PRO A 156 0.58 4.36 15.88
C PRO A 156 -0.36 5.57 15.75
N GLY A 157 -1.61 5.43 16.22
CA GLY A 157 -2.58 6.53 16.32
C GLY A 157 -3.44 6.78 15.08
N ASP A 158 -3.16 6.12 13.95
CA ASP A 158 -3.95 6.27 12.72
C ASP A 158 -5.38 5.71 12.85
N ASP A 159 -5.62 4.76 13.76
CA ASP A 159 -6.95 4.22 14.06
C ASP A 159 -7.96 5.34 14.42
N GLN A 160 -7.54 6.29 15.28
CA GLN A 160 -8.41 7.38 15.70
C GLN A 160 -8.70 8.34 14.56
N LYS A 161 -7.68 8.71 13.79
CA LYS A 161 -7.82 9.61 12.64
C LYS A 161 -8.73 9.00 11.57
N LEU A 162 -8.58 7.71 11.29
CA LEU A 162 -9.46 6.98 10.36
C LEU A 162 -10.91 7.05 10.80
N CYS A 163 -11.18 6.83 12.09
CA CYS A 163 -12.53 6.92 12.61
C CYS A 163 -13.09 8.35 12.60
N ASP A 164 -12.24 9.36 12.79
CA ASP A 164 -12.65 10.75 12.67
C ASP A 164 -12.99 11.11 11.22
N PHE A 165 -12.15 10.71 10.26
CA PHE A 165 -12.40 10.88 8.83
C PHE A 165 -13.67 10.15 8.40
N PHE A 166 -13.85 8.89 8.82
CA PHE A 166 -15.05 8.11 8.50
C PHE A 166 -16.32 8.82 8.96
N ARG A 167 -16.33 9.39 10.17
CA ARG A 167 -17.51 10.11 10.69
C ARG A 167 -17.78 11.42 9.94
N GLN A 168 -16.73 12.15 9.55
CA GLN A 168 -16.86 13.48 8.94
C GLN A 168 -17.11 13.41 7.43
N SER A 169 -16.43 12.50 6.74
CA SER A 169 -16.36 12.45 5.28
C SER A 169 -16.76 11.10 4.70
N GLY A 170 -16.86 10.05 5.51
CA GLY A 170 -17.07 8.67 5.03
C GLY A 170 -18.33 8.49 4.19
N GLN A 171 -19.39 9.26 4.44
CA GLN A 171 -20.61 9.21 3.64
C GLN A 171 -20.38 9.68 2.20
N GLY A 172 -19.70 10.81 2.01
CA GLY A 172 -19.34 11.30 0.66
C GLY A 172 -18.41 10.34 -0.08
N TRP A 173 -17.64 9.54 0.67
CA TRP A 173 -16.82 8.48 0.13
C TRP A 173 -17.56 7.14 -0.02
N ASN A 174 -18.79 6.91 0.43
CA ASN A 174 -19.33 5.52 0.51
C ASN A 174 -18.35 4.55 1.20
N MET A 175 -17.64 5.05 2.21
CA MET A 175 -16.52 4.34 2.85
C MET A 175 -17.04 3.20 3.72
N GLY A 176 -16.62 1.97 3.43
CA GLY A 176 -16.67 0.87 4.37
C GLY A 176 -15.39 0.85 5.21
N LEU A 177 -15.52 0.76 6.54
CA LEU A 177 -14.37 0.76 7.46
C LEU A 177 -14.59 -0.25 8.60
N SER A 178 -13.65 -1.16 8.79
CA SER A 178 -13.68 -2.12 9.91
C SER A 178 -12.28 -2.43 10.42
N ARG A 179 -12.19 -3.02 11.61
CA ARG A 179 -10.96 -3.54 12.19
C ARG A 179 -11.21 -4.98 12.64
N TYR A 180 -10.47 -5.90 12.06
CA TYR A 180 -10.53 -7.30 12.45
C TYR A 180 -9.86 -7.53 13.81
N PRO A 181 -10.18 -8.63 14.52
CA PRO A 181 -9.48 -9.02 15.74
C PRO A 181 -7.96 -9.12 15.59
N SER A 182 -7.46 -9.44 14.38
CA SER A 182 -6.04 -9.44 14.04
C SER A 182 -5.39 -8.04 14.04
N GLY A 183 -6.17 -6.97 14.18
CA GLY A 183 -5.73 -5.58 14.12
C GLY A 183 -5.71 -5.00 12.70
N ARG A 184 -5.91 -5.82 11.66
CA ARG A 184 -5.97 -5.35 10.27
C ARG A 184 -7.18 -4.45 10.04
N ILE A 185 -6.98 -3.39 9.27
CA ILE A 185 -8.02 -2.44 8.89
C ILE A 185 -8.59 -2.82 7.53
N HIS A 186 -9.89 -3.03 7.46
CA HIS A 186 -10.60 -3.22 6.21
C HIS A 186 -11.09 -1.87 5.67
N VAL A 187 -10.86 -1.62 4.38
CA VAL A 187 -11.35 -0.43 3.67
C VAL A 187 -11.98 -0.84 2.33
N ASP A 188 -13.20 -0.37 2.08
CA ASP A 188 -13.89 -0.53 0.80
C ASP A 188 -14.71 0.71 0.42
N ARG A 189 -15.30 0.69 -0.77
CA ARG A 189 -16.12 1.80 -1.34
C ARG A 189 -17.55 1.39 -1.69
N THR A 190 -17.98 0.23 -1.23
CA THR A 190 -19.27 -0.40 -1.59
C THR A 190 -20.45 0.11 -0.75
N GLY A 191 -20.21 0.97 0.25
CA GLY A 191 -21.27 1.63 1.01
C GLY A 191 -20.77 2.21 2.34
N PHE A 192 -21.39 3.31 2.78
CA PHE A 192 -21.03 3.98 4.04
C PHE A 192 -21.44 3.16 5.26
N ARG A 193 -20.50 2.41 5.83
CA ARG A 193 -20.77 1.50 6.96
C ARG A 193 -19.51 1.16 7.76
N THR A 194 -19.71 0.84 9.03
CA THR A 194 -18.66 0.29 9.89
C THR A 194 -19.22 -0.86 10.71
N TRP A 195 -18.39 -1.86 10.99
CA TRP A 195 -18.74 -3.05 11.75
C TRP A 195 -17.56 -3.50 12.60
N GLY A 196 -17.80 -4.36 13.58
CA GLY A 196 -16.75 -5.02 14.35
C GLY A 196 -16.74 -6.53 14.16
N ALA A 197 -16.18 -7.24 15.14
CA ALA A 197 -15.98 -8.68 15.08
C ALA A 197 -17.30 -9.49 15.00
N ASP A 198 -18.41 -8.94 15.49
CA ASP A 198 -19.74 -9.57 15.39
C ASP A 198 -20.50 -9.18 14.10
N TYR A 199 -19.82 -8.55 13.14
CA TYR A 199 -20.40 -8.02 11.90
C TYR A 199 -21.46 -6.92 12.08
N THR A 200 -21.61 -6.37 13.29
CA THR A 200 -22.54 -5.26 13.56
C THR A 200 -21.80 -3.96 13.80
N SER A 201 -22.48 -2.84 13.58
CA SER A 201 -21.94 -1.51 13.87
C SER A 201 -21.69 -1.28 15.36
N ARG A 202 -22.41 -1.98 16.25
CA ARG A 202 -22.30 -1.81 17.71
C ARG A 202 -20.90 -2.16 18.23
N THR A 203 -20.25 -3.15 17.63
CA THR A 203 -18.90 -3.58 18.02
C THR A 203 -17.80 -2.94 17.17
N SER A 204 -18.14 -2.01 16.27
CA SER A 204 -17.13 -1.34 15.44
C SER A 204 -16.12 -0.58 16.30
N PHE A 205 -14.85 -0.68 15.92
CA PHE A 205 -13.77 0.00 16.64
C PHE A 205 -13.96 1.53 16.66
N CYS A 206 -14.54 2.13 15.60
CA CYS A 206 -14.85 3.55 15.58
C CYS A 206 -15.92 3.97 16.59
N ARG A 207 -16.91 3.12 16.89
CA ARG A 207 -17.87 3.39 17.97
C ARG A 207 -17.25 3.16 19.34
N GLN A 208 -16.46 2.11 19.50
CA GLN A 208 -15.77 1.82 20.76
C GLN A 208 -14.78 2.93 21.15
N LEU A 209 -14.01 3.46 20.18
CA LEU A 209 -13.11 4.59 20.41
C LEU A 209 -13.86 5.87 20.79
N ALA A 210 -15.04 6.10 20.23
CA ALA A 210 -15.85 7.26 20.60
C ALA A 210 -16.35 7.18 22.06
N GLN A 211 -16.66 5.98 22.56
CA GLN A 211 -17.14 5.76 23.94
C GLN A 211 -16.03 5.84 24.99
N LYS A 212 -14.77 5.70 24.59
CA LYS A 212 -13.61 5.76 25.50
C LYS A 212 -13.04 7.17 25.68
N ARG A 213 -13.64 8.20 25.06
CA ARG A 213 -13.25 9.59 25.32
C ARG A 213 -13.77 10.01 26.70
N PRO A 214 -12.90 10.55 27.58
CA PRO A 214 -13.30 11.10 28.86
C PRO A 214 -14.23 12.32 28.70
#